data_AF-A0A7C5ICG7-F1
#
_entry.id   AF-A0A7C5ICG7-F1
#
_cell.length_a   1.000
_cell.length_b   1.000
_cell.length_c   1.000
_cell.angle_alpha   90.00
_cell.angle_beta   90.00
_cell.angle_gamma   90.00
#
_symmetry.space_group_name_H-M   'P 1'
#
loop_
_entity.id
_entity.type
_entity.pdbx_description
1 polymer ?
#
loop_
_entity_poly.entity_id
_entity_poly.type
_entity_poly.pdbx_seq_one_letter_code
_entity_poly.pdbx_strand_id
1 'polypeptide(L)'
;KGKMLCLARFEVDPDFAEQSKDELQALGDDGELIIIDGCPINCAEKIMKNSGFFKYRHVNITDFEIIKGKTPVTQEKIEEIVKEITK
;
A
#
# COMPACT_ATOMS: atom_id res chain seq x y z
N LYS A 1 15.68 -5.04 2.56
CA LYS A 1 14.91 -5.44 1.34
C LYS A 1 13.44 -5.19 1.64
N GLY A 2 12.71 -4.48 0.77
CA GLY A 2 11.26 -4.33 0.96
C GLY A 2 10.55 -5.67 0.87
N LYS A 3 9.59 -5.91 1.76
CA LYS A 3 8.66 -7.05 1.67
C LYS A 3 7.36 -6.55 1.04
N MET A 4 6.78 -7.34 0.14
CA MET A 4 5.45 -7.11 -0.40
C MET A 4 4.50 -8.17 0.14
N LEU A 5 3.27 -7.77 0.42
CA LEU A 5 2.23 -8.65 0.94
C LEU A 5 1.11 -8.78 -0.10
N CYS A 6 0.61 -10.00 -0.29
CA CYS A 6 -0.58 -10.24 -1.09
C CYS A 6 -1.83 -9.85 -0.29
N LEU A 7 -2.35 -8.65 -0.58
CA LEU A 7 -3.51 -8.11 0.10
C LEU A 7 -4.79 -8.92 -0.10
N ALA A 8 -4.98 -9.50 -1.29
CA ALA A 8 -6.14 -10.36 -1.56
C ALA A 8 -6.14 -11.59 -0.65
N ARG A 9 -4.97 -12.19 -0.39
CA ARG A 9 -4.85 -13.30 0.56
C ARG A 9 -5.08 -12.82 2.00
N PHE A 10 -4.51 -11.69 2.36
CA PHE A 10 -4.70 -11.09 3.68
C PHE A 10 -6.16 -10.82 4.03
N GLU A 11 -7.01 -10.50 3.05
CA GLU A 11 -8.44 -10.30 3.28
C GLU A 11 -9.22 -11.61 3.45
N VAL A 12 -8.84 -12.70 2.75
CA VAL A 12 -9.65 -13.94 2.69
C VAL A 12 -9.13 -15.10 3.54
N ASP A 13 -7.88 -15.03 4.02
CA ASP A 13 -7.21 -16.07 4.79
C ASP A 13 -6.86 -15.53 6.19
N PRO A 14 -7.72 -15.77 7.21
CA PRO A 14 -7.53 -15.24 8.56
C PRO A 14 -6.23 -15.67 9.22
N ASP A 15 -5.77 -16.90 8.97
CA ASP A 15 -4.53 -17.42 9.54
C ASP A 15 -3.32 -16.68 8.94
N PHE A 16 -3.33 -16.47 7.62
CA PHE A 16 -2.31 -15.65 6.97
C PHE A 16 -2.36 -14.19 7.42
N ALA A 17 -3.56 -13.63 7.61
CA ALA A 17 -3.71 -12.27 8.10
C ALA A 17 -3.10 -12.11 9.49
N GLU A 18 -3.39 -13.02 10.42
CA GLU A 18 -2.87 -12.97 11.78
C GLU A 18 -1.35 -13.11 11.82
N GLN A 19 -0.78 -14.08 11.09
CA GLN A 19 0.67 -14.23 10.99
C GLN A 19 1.36 -13.00 10.39
N SER A 20 0.70 -12.35 9.43
CA SER A 20 1.24 -11.15 8.78
C SER A 20 1.15 -9.91 9.68
N LYS A 21 0.17 -9.85 10.60
CA LYS A 21 -0.04 -8.67 11.45
C LYS A 21 1.15 -8.40 12.36
N ASP A 22 1.74 -9.43 12.95
CA ASP A 22 2.90 -9.28 13.84
C ASP A 22 4.07 -8.60 13.11
N GLU A 23 4.35 -9.04 11.87
CA GLU A 23 5.38 -8.42 11.05
C GLU A 23 5.00 -6.99 10.65
N LEU A 24 3.75 -6.75 10.27
CA LEU A 24 3.28 -5.44 9.83
C LEU A 24 3.24 -4.42 10.96
N GLN A 25 2.91 -4.83 12.19
CA GLN A 25 2.91 -3.97 13.37
C GLN A 25 4.32 -3.51 13.72
N ALA A 26 5.31 -4.41 13.62
CA ALA A 26 6.72 -4.06 13.80
C ALA A 26 7.21 -3.01 12.77
N LEU A 27 6.61 -2.95 11.58
CA LEU A 27 6.91 -1.97 10.53
C LEU A 27 6.09 -0.67 10.63
N GLY A 28 4.98 -0.70 11.38
CA GLY A 28 3.95 0.34 11.39
C GLY A 28 4.24 1.55 12.29
N ASP A 29 5.17 1.45 13.23
CA ASP A 29 5.43 2.53 14.19
C ASP A 29 6.43 3.60 13.68
N ASP A 30 7.32 3.25 12.74
CA ASP A 30 8.39 4.14 12.23
C ASP A 30 8.18 4.60 10.77
N GLY A 31 7.03 4.27 10.16
CA GLY A 31 6.68 4.71 8.79
C GLY A 31 7.25 3.86 7.66
N GLU A 32 7.61 2.60 7.93
CA GLU A 32 8.09 1.64 6.91
C GLU A 32 6.94 0.94 6.16
N LEU A 33 5.72 0.95 6.73
CA LEU A 33 4.53 0.39 6.07
C LEU A 33 3.95 1.38 5.05
N ILE A 34 4.03 1.01 3.77
CA ILE A 34 3.48 1.77 2.65
C ILE A 34 2.31 0.99 2.04
N ILE A 35 1.16 1.65 1.92
CA ILE A 35 -0.04 1.13 1.26
C ILE A 35 -0.18 1.85 -0.08
N ILE A 36 -0.26 1.08 -1.17
CA ILE A 36 -0.38 1.60 -2.53
C ILE A 36 -1.74 1.19 -3.09
N ASP A 37 -2.56 2.18 -3.44
CA ASP A 37 -3.82 1.97 -4.16
C ASP A 37 -3.70 2.38 -5.64
N GLY A 38 -4.42 1.67 -6.49
CA GLY A 38 -4.47 1.87 -7.94
C GLY A 38 -5.83 2.24 -8.51
N CYS A 39 -6.80 2.51 -7.64
CA CYS A 39 -8.14 2.92 -8.04
C CYS A 39 -8.77 3.84 -6.99
N PRO A 40 -9.78 4.65 -7.35
CA PRO A 40 -10.40 5.59 -6.42
C PRO A 40 -11.12 4.95 -5.22
N ILE A 41 -11.29 3.63 -5.23
CA ILE A 41 -11.99 2.89 -4.16
C ILE A 41 -11.12 2.79 -2.90
N ASN A 42 -9.79 2.92 -3.01
CA ASN A 42 -8.85 2.72 -1.92
C ASN A 42 -9.06 1.38 -1.19
N CYS A 43 -9.15 0.28 -1.94
CA CYS A 43 -9.44 -1.02 -1.34
C CYS A 43 -8.31 -1.47 -0.41
N ALA A 44 -7.06 -1.16 -0.74
CA ALA A 44 -5.92 -1.49 0.11
C ALA A 44 -5.97 -0.75 1.44
N GLU A 45 -6.17 0.57 1.41
CA GLU A 45 -6.28 1.36 2.63
C GLU A 45 -7.45 0.89 3.51
N LYS A 46 -8.60 0.60 2.90
CA LYS A 46 -9.80 0.12 3.62
C LYS A 46 -9.56 -1.21 4.32
N ILE A 47 -8.95 -2.18 3.64
CA ILE A 47 -8.63 -3.49 4.22
C ILE A 47 -7.71 -3.31 5.43
N MET A 48 -6.65 -2.52 5.29
CA MET A 48 -5.68 -2.29 6.37
C MET A 48 -6.30 -1.58 7.58
N LYS A 49 -7.14 -0.55 7.36
CA LYS A 49 -7.93 0.11 8.41
C LYS A 49 -8.86 -0.86 9.14
N ASN A 50 -9.59 -1.69 8.39
CA ASN A 50 -10.50 -2.69 8.96
C ASN A 50 -9.74 -3.76 9.77
N SER A 51 -8.47 -4.01 9.43
CA SER A 51 -7.57 -4.92 10.16
C SER A 51 -6.82 -4.26 11.33
N GLY A 52 -7.14 -3.01 11.66
CA GLY A 52 -6.61 -2.32 12.85
C GLY A 52 -5.31 -1.54 12.63
N PHE A 53 -4.84 -1.39 11.40
CA PHE A 53 -3.69 -0.55 11.08
C PHE A 53 -4.13 0.88 10.82
N PHE A 54 -3.53 1.83 11.54
CA PHE A 54 -3.79 3.27 11.38
C PHE A 54 -2.52 4.11 11.22
N LYS A 55 -1.35 3.48 11.36
CA LYS A 55 -0.04 4.11 11.16
C LYS A 55 0.62 3.49 9.93
N TYR A 56 0.58 4.23 8.83
CA TYR A 56 1.16 3.84 7.55
C TYR A 56 1.27 5.09 6.66
N ARG A 57 2.07 4.98 5.59
CA ARG A 57 2.02 5.93 4.47
C ARG A 57 1.09 5.38 3.41
N HIS A 58 0.09 6.16 3.02
CA HIS A 58 -0.82 5.79 1.94
C HIS A 58 -0.55 6.64 0.71
N VAL A 59 -0.51 5.98 -0.44
CA VAL A 59 -0.41 6.64 -1.74
C VAL A 59 -1.42 6.01 -2.68
N ASN A 60 -2.24 6.84 -3.31
CA ASN A 60 -3.04 6.41 -4.44
C ASN A 60 -2.40 6.93 -5.73
N ILE A 61 -1.98 6.03 -6.60
CA ILE A 61 -1.33 6.42 -7.86
C ILE A 61 -2.27 7.15 -8.81
N THR A 62 -3.60 7.07 -8.61
CA THR A 62 -4.57 7.84 -9.41
C THR A 62 -4.48 9.34 -9.14
N ASP A 63 -3.97 9.74 -7.97
CA ASP A 63 -3.75 11.16 -7.64
C ASP A 63 -2.62 11.77 -8.50
N PHE A 64 -1.84 10.92 -9.15
CA PHE A 64 -0.79 11.27 -10.11
C PHE A 64 -1.26 11.07 -11.55
N GLU A 65 -2.56 11.04 -11.84
CA GLU A 65 -3.09 10.85 -13.20
C GLU A 65 -2.68 9.51 -13.87
N ILE A 66 -2.36 8.50 -13.06
CA ILE A 66 -2.11 7.15 -13.57
C ILE A 66 -3.44 6.45 -13.82
N ILE A 67 -3.78 6.30 -15.10
CA ILE A 67 -5.01 5.66 -15.56
C ILE A 67 -4.67 4.27 -16.09
N LYS A 68 -5.32 3.25 -15.51
CA LYS A 68 -5.17 1.85 -15.91
C LYS A 68 -5.33 1.68 -17.42
N GLY A 69 -4.30 1.10 -18.04
CA GLY A 69 -4.28 0.80 -19.47
C GLY A 69 -4.11 2.01 -20.40
N LYS A 70 -3.94 3.23 -19.85
CA LYS A 70 -3.73 4.45 -20.65
C LYS A 70 -2.39 5.13 -20.37
N THR A 71 -1.94 5.11 -19.12
CA THR A 71 -0.69 5.78 -18.74
C THR A 71 0.49 4.80 -18.89
N PRO A 72 1.49 5.09 -19.74
CA PRO A 72 2.70 4.28 -19.82
C PRO A 72 3.54 4.45 -18.55
N VAL A 73 4.23 3.38 -18.15
CA VAL A 73 5.17 3.45 -17.03
C VAL A 73 6.44 4.17 -17.49
N THR A 74 6.71 5.36 -16.94
CA THR A 74 7.94 6.12 -17.21
C THR A 74 8.74 6.30 -15.92
N GLN A 75 10.05 6.48 -16.06
CA GLN A 75 10.95 6.70 -14.92
C GLN A 75 10.58 7.99 -14.15
N GLU A 76 10.24 9.05 -14.88
CA GLU A 76 9.79 10.34 -14.32
C GLU A 76 8.58 10.16 -13.40
N LYS A 77 7.61 9.33 -13.81
CA LYS A 77 6.40 9.09 -13.03
C LYS A 77 6.67 8.25 -11.77
N ILE A 78 7.59 7.30 -11.86
CA ILE A 78 8.05 6.52 -10.72
C ILE A 78 8.71 7.45 -9.69
N GLU A 79 9.61 8.33 -10.13
CA GLU A 79 10.34 9.26 -9.26
C GLU A 79 9.41 10.25 -8.56
N GLU A 80 8.41 10.77 -9.26
CA GLU A 80 7.37 11.63 -8.68
C GLU A 80 6.67 10.96 -7.50
N ILE A 81 6.23 9.71 -7.66
CA ILE A 81 5.52 8.93 -6.63
C ILE A 81 6.46 8.57 -5.48
N VAL A 82 7.68 8.13 -5.77
CA VAL A 82 8.67 7.79 -4.74
C VAL A 82 8.95 9.01 -3.88
N LYS A 83 9.12 10.19 -4.49
CA LYS A 83 9.34 11.44 -3.76
C LYS A 83 8.18 11.78 -2.84
N GLU A 84 6.94 11.52 -3.23
CA GLU A 84 5.78 11.73 -2.35
C GLU A 84 5.83 10.80 -1.13
N ILE A 85 6.17 9.53 -1.33
CA ILE A 85 6.22 8.53 -0.25
C ILE A 85 7.32 8.86 0.76
N THR A 86 8.48 9.36 0.31
CA THR A 86 9.67 9.57 1.16
C THR A 86 9.75 10.95 1.84
N LYS A 87 8.74 11.81 1.69
CA LYS A 87 8.66 13.09 2.42
C LYS A 87 8.49 12.87 3.92
#